data_AF-A0AAV2PQS6-F1
#
_entry.id   AF-A0AAV2PQS6-F1
#
_cell.length_a   1.000
_cell.length_b   1.000
_cell.length_c   1.000
_cell.angle_alpha   90.00
_cell.angle_beta   90.00
_cell.angle_gamma   90.00
#
_symmetry.space_group_name_H-M   'P 1'
#
loop_
_entity.id
_entity.type
_entity.pdbx_description
1 polymer ?
#
loop_
_entity_poly.entity_id
_entity_poly.type
_entity_poly.pdbx_seq_one_letter_code
_entity_poly.pdbx_strand_id
1 'polypeptide(L)'
;RFVKLYGLCFSKSDHVLLVKLMYQLAVTQNNEFWVTAKFAQMLAFLLKKKELLSPEDLELDWRPLYNLYDGLFYSSYNTIGMLMLPSNAEGVIKTMIRACRPYFPLSATAEILETVRPMMCPFDMMMQRAMMYLELFLPTHLPPCQAHQGYQLWLDELLG
;
A
#
# COMPACT_ATOMS: atom_id res chain seq x y z
N ARG A 1 21.51 -4.48 -6.46
CA ARG A 1 22.91 -4.10 -6.78
C ARG A 1 22.96 -3.28 -8.07
N PHE A 2 22.29 -3.70 -9.15
CA PHE A 2 22.22 -2.97 -10.43
C PHE A 2 21.69 -1.53 -10.33
N VAL A 3 20.47 -1.32 -9.81
CA VAL A 3 19.85 0.03 -9.77
C VAL A 3 20.58 1.01 -8.84
N LYS A 4 21.30 0.51 -7.83
CA LYS A 4 22.17 1.33 -6.95
C LYS A 4 23.48 1.76 -7.64
N LEU A 5 23.94 0.98 -8.63
CA LEU A 5 25.23 1.20 -9.30
C LEU A 5 25.08 1.93 -10.64
N TYR A 6 23.98 1.70 -11.36
CA TYR A 6 23.77 2.24 -12.72
C TYR A 6 22.58 3.21 -12.81
N GLY A 7 21.83 3.42 -11.74
CA GLY A 7 20.55 4.13 -11.80
C GLY A 7 19.45 3.31 -12.47
N LEU A 8 18.35 3.99 -12.86
CA LEU A 8 17.26 3.40 -13.64
C LEU A 8 17.58 3.52 -15.14
N CYS A 9 18.55 2.75 -15.63
CA CYS A 9 18.87 2.65 -17.07
C CYS A 9 17.90 1.70 -17.78
N PHE A 10 16.60 1.84 -17.54
CA PHE A 10 15.55 1.04 -18.14
C PHE A 10 14.69 1.90 -19.07
N SER A 11 14.10 1.28 -20.08
CA SER A 11 12.99 1.92 -20.78
C SER A 11 11.81 2.10 -19.81
N LYS A 12 10.94 3.08 -20.07
CA LYS A 12 9.74 3.31 -19.25
C LYS A 12 8.87 2.05 -19.16
N SER A 13 8.73 1.32 -20.27
CA SER A 13 8.01 0.04 -20.33
C SER A 13 8.63 -1.05 -19.46
N ASP A 14 9.96 -1.20 -19.49
CA ASP A 14 10.64 -2.21 -18.66
C ASP A 14 10.55 -1.86 -17.18
N HIS A 15 10.59 -0.58 -16.83
CA HIS A 15 10.41 -0.13 -15.46
C HIS A 15 9.00 -0.47 -14.96
N VAL A 16 7.96 -0.20 -15.74
CA VAL A 16 6.57 -0.58 -15.41
C VAL A 16 6.42 -2.09 -15.24
N LEU A 17 6.98 -2.90 -16.15
CA LEU A 17 6.96 -4.36 -16.07
C LEU A 17 7.66 -4.86 -14.80
N LEU A 18 8.83 -4.30 -14.48
CA LEU A 18 9.58 -4.66 -13.28
C LEU A 18 8.78 -4.32 -12.02
N VAL A 19 8.12 -3.16 -11.96
CA VAL A 19 7.28 -2.79 -10.82
C VAL A 19 6.11 -3.75 -10.67
N LYS A 20 5.39 -4.07 -11.75
CA LYS A 20 4.27 -5.03 -11.72
C LYS A 20 4.73 -6.41 -11.25
N LEU A 21 5.87 -6.90 -11.76
CA LEU A 21 6.45 -8.17 -11.35
C LEU A 21 6.81 -8.17 -9.86
N MET A 22 7.52 -7.13 -9.39
CA MET A 22 7.90 -7.03 -7.98
C MET A 22 6.67 -6.90 -7.07
N TYR A 23 5.63 -6.19 -7.52
CA TYR A 23 4.36 -6.04 -6.80
C TYR A 23 3.66 -7.39 -6.65
N GLN A 24 3.51 -8.14 -7.75
CA GLN A 24 2.90 -9.47 -7.70
C GLN A 24 3.67 -10.39 -6.75
N LEU A 25 5.01 -10.42 -6.86
CA LEU A 25 5.85 -11.24 -5.98
C LEU A 25 5.79 -10.81 -4.51
N ALA A 26 5.65 -9.52 -4.22
CA ALA A 26 5.52 -9.03 -2.85
C ALA A 26 4.20 -9.46 -2.21
N VAL A 27 3.13 -9.60 -3.00
CA VAL A 27 1.80 -9.89 -2.48
C VAL A 27 1.38 -11.35 -2.63
N THR A 28 2.20 -12.19 -3.27
CA THR A 28 1.97 -13.63 -3.33
C THR A 28 1.78 -14.20 -1.91
N GLN A 29 0.67 -14.91 -1.73
CA GLN A 29 0.34 -15.59 -0.47
C GLN A 29 1.40 -16.66 -0.15
N ASN A 30 1.67 -16.87 1.14
CA ASN A 30 2.62 -17.86 1.68
C ASN A 30 4.11 -17.58 1.46
N ASN A 31 4.49 -16.39 1.00
CA ASN A 31 5.90 -16.02 1.01
C ASN A 31 6.41 -15.81 2.43
N GLU A 32 7.62 -16.29 2.70
CA GLU A 32 8.33 -15.96 3.93
C GLU A 32 8.49 -14.43 4.06
N PHE A 33 8.32 -13.91 5.27
CA PHE A 33 8.39 -12.48 5.53
C PHE A 33 9.68 -11.84 4.98
N TRP A 34 10.83 -12.53 5.09
CA TRP A 34 12.11 -12.02 4.59
C TRP A 34 12.12 -11.81 3.08
N VAL A 35 11.48 -12.70 2.33
CA VAL A 35 11.35 -12.61 0.87
C VAL A 35 10.44 -11.43 0.51
N THR A 36 9.28 -11.34 1.15
CA THR A 36 8.34 -10.22 1.01
C THR A 36 9.00 -8.88 1.34
N ALA A 37 9.79 -8.81 2.42
CA ALA A 37 10.52 -7.62 2.83
C ALA A 37 11.54 -7.17 1.78
N LYS A 38 12.20 -8.09 1.08
CA LYS A 38 13.13 -7.75 -0.02
C LYS A 38 12.40 -7.17 -1.21
N PHE A 39 11.26 -7.74 -1.60
CA PHE A 39 10.44 -7.20 -2.68
C PHE A 39 9.84 -5.84 -2.30
N ALA A 40 9.36 -5.68 -1.07
CA ALA A 40 8.87 -4.41 -0.54
C ALA A 40 9.93 -3.31 -0.57
N GLN A 41 11.16 -3.60 -0.15
CA GLN A 41 12.29 -2.66 -0.24
C GLN A 41 12.63 -2.31 -1.69
N MET A 42 12.56 -3.27 -2.60
CA MET A 42 12.82 -3.03 -4.02
C MET A 42 11.72 -2.17 -4.65
N LEU A 43 10.45 -2.45 -4.37
CA LEU A 43 9.31 -1.64 -4.80
C LEU A 43 9.40 -0.21 -4.29
N ALA A 44 9.64 -0.03 -3.00
CA ALA A 44 9.81 1.30 -2.41
C ALA A 44 10.96 2.08 -3.07
N PHE A 45 12.02 1.38 -3.51
CA PHE A 45 13.13 1.99 -4.24
C PHE A 45 12.76 2.35 -5.69
N LEU A 46 12.07 1.46 -6.41
CA LEU A 46 11.63 1.67 -7.80
C LEU A 46 10.59 2.78 -7.92
N LEU A 47 9.73 2.94 -6.90
CA LEU A 47 8.66 3.94 -6.86
C LEU A 47 9.08 5.24 -6.16
N LYS A 48 10.32 5.34 -5.66
CA LYS A 48 10.83 6.52 -4.94
C LYS A 48 10.81 7.78 -5.79
N LYS A 49 11.13 7.66 -7.07
CA LYS A 49 11.19 8.78 -8.02
C LYS A 49 9.86 8.91 -8.77
N LYS A 50 8.90 9.60 -8.15
CA LYS A 50 7.54 9.82 -8.69
C LYS A 50 7.51 10.54 -10.04
N GLU A 51 8.57 11.26 -10.40
CA GLU A 51 8.69 11.96 -11.69
C GLU A 51 8.87 11.00 -12.89
N LEU A 52 9.26 9.75 -12.64
CA LEU A 52 9.55 8.77 -13.70
C LEU A 52 8.32 7.98 -14.15
N LEU A 53 7.29 7.90 -13.31
CA LEU A 53 6.08 7.11 -13.54
C LEU A 53 4.87 7.97 -13.18
N SER A 54 4.04 8.29 -14.16
CA SER A 54 2.76 8.95 -13.91
C SER A 54 1.73 7.92 -13.45
N PRO A 55 0.69 8.32 -12.71
CA PRO A 55 -0.41 7.42 -12.35
C PRO A 55 -1.09 6.77 -13.56
N GLU A 56 -1.05 7.42 -14.72
CA GLU A 56 -1.59 6.89 -15.99
C GLU A 56 -0.75 5.72 -16.55
N ASP A 57 0.53 5.63 -16.19
CA ASP A 57 1.43 4.59 -16.71
C ASP A 57 1.36 3.28 -15.90
N LEU A 58 0.85 3.36 -14.68
CA LEU A 58 0.88 2.27 -13.72
C LEU A 58 -0.33 2.32 -12.79
N GLU A 59 -1.10 1.24 -12.81
CA GLU A 59 -2.17 0.97 -11.87
C GLU A 59 -1.79 -0.23 -10.99
N LEU A 60 -1.95 -0.09 -9.67
CA LEU A 60 -1.67 -1.11 -8.67
C LEU A 60 -2.89 -1.31 -7.76
N ASP A 61 -3.36 -2.54 -7.64
CA ASP A 61 -4.49 -2.83 -6.75
C ASP A 61 -4.13 -2.60 -5.27
N TRP A 62 -5.05 -2.04 -4.52
CA TRP A 62 -4.86 -1.80 -3.08
C TRP A 62 -5.22 -3.03 -2.24
N ARG A 63 -6.21 -3.84 -2.66
CA ARG A 63 -6.73 -5.00 -1.91
C ARG A 63 -5.67 -6.05 -1.57
N PRO A 64 -4.77 -6.43 -2.51
CA PRO A 64 -3.74 -7.40 -2.19
C PRO A 64 -2.79 -6.89 -1.09
N LEU A 65 -2.42 -5.60 -1.13
CA LEU A 65 -1.61 -4.96 -0.08
C LEU A 65 -2.33 -4.91 1.27
N TYR A 66 -3.65 -4.65 1.24
CA TYR A 66 -4.49 -4.70 2.43
C TYR A 66 -4.48 -6.09 3.06
N ASN A 67 -4.74 -7.14 2.27
CA ASN A 67 -4.73 -8.53 2.75
C ASN A 67 -3.36 -8.94 3.31
N LEU A 68 -2.27 -8.49 2.68
CA LEU A 68 -0.91 -8.72 3.16
C LEU A 68 -0.67 -8.06 4.52
N TYR A 69 -0.98 -6.78 4.65
CA TYR A 69 -0.82 -6.05 5.92
C TYR A 69 -1.71 -6.64 7.01
N ASP A 70 -2.94 -6.98 6.67
CA ASP A 70 -3.90 -7.56 7.60
C ASP A 70 -3.45 -8.93 8.13
N GLY A 71 -3.07 -9.82 7.21
CA GLY A 71 -2.58 -11.16 7.53
C GLY A 71 -1.28 -11.15 8.32
N LEU A 72 -0.43 -10.13 8.13
CA LEU A 72 0.83 -10.01 8.85
C LEU A 72 0.70 -9.39 10.24
N PHE A 73 -0.22 -8.44 10.47
CA PHE A 73 -0.24 -7.64 11.70
C PHE A 73 -1.49 -7.82 12.56
N TYR A 74 -2.62 -8.21 11.99
CA TYR A 74 -3.88 -8.40 12.72
C TYR A 74 -4.38 -9.85 12.73
N SER A 75 -3.63 -10.77 12.13
CA SER A 75 -3.94 -12.20 12.16
C SER A 75 -3.76 -12.81 13.55
N SER A 76 -4.62 -13.76 13.88
CA SER A 76 -4.56 -14.55 15.13
C SER A 76 -3.22 -15.28 15.30
N TYR A 77 -2.55 -15.65 14.21
CA TYR A 77 -1.21 -16.27 14.26
C TYR A 77 -0.14 -15.35 14.87
N ASN A 78 -0.28 -14.02 14.71
CA ASN A 78 0.59 -13.04 15.34
C ASN A 78 0.30 -12.94 16.85
N THR A 79 -0.99 -12.99 17.21
CA THR A 79 -1.45 -12.97 18.61
C THR A 79 -0.97 -14.20 19.39
N ILE A 80 -0.79 -15.34 18.71
CA ILE A 80 -0.30 -16.60 19.30
C ILE A 80 1.24 -16.70 19.24
N GLY A 81 1.94 -15.73 18.64
CA GLY A 81 3.40 -15.71 18.54
C GLY A 81 3.98 -16.73 17.55
N MET A 82 3.16 -17.23 16.61
CA MET A 82 3.61 -18.18 15.58
C MET A 82 4.35 -17.50 14.42
N LEU A 83 4.20 -16.18 14.28
CA LEU A 83 4.94 -15.37 13.32
C LEU A 83 6.04 -14.57 14.03
N MET A 84 7.30 -14.98 13.85
CA MET A 84 8.44 -14.24 14.37
C MET A 84 8.86 -13.15 13.38
N LEU A 85 8.28 -11.96 13.54
CA LEU A 85 8.61 -10.79 12.71
C LEU A 85 9.78 -10.00 13.32
N PRO A 86 10.70 -9.46 12.49
CA PRO A 86 11.70 -8.52 12.96
C PRO A 86 11.03 -7.22 13.44
N SER A 87 11.69 -6.50 14.35
CA SER A 87 11.15 -5.27 14.98
C SER A 87 10.80 -4.15 13.99
N ASN A 88 11.40 -4.14 12.79
CA ASN A 88 11.12 -3.16 11.74
C ASN A 88 10.16 -3.66 10.65
N ALA A 89 9.55 -4.83 10.84
CA ALA A 89 8.73 -5.48 9.81
C ALA A 89 7.59 -4.60 9.32
N GLU A 90 6.84 -4.03 10.27
CA GLU A 90 5.72 -3.13 10.00
C GLU A 90 6.16 -1.90 9.22
N GLY A 91 7.30 -1.30 9.59
CA GLY A 91 7.85 -0.15 8.90
C GLY A 91 8.18 -0.43 7.42
N VAL A 92 8.70 -1.61 7.10
CA VAL A 92 9.00 -2.01 5.71
C VAL A 92 7.72 -2.11 4.88
N ILE A 93 6.69 -2.80 5.40
CA ILE A 93 5.42 -2.97 4.68
C ILE A 93 4.68 -1.64 4.54
N LYS A 94 4.61 -0.82 5.60
CA LYS A 94 4.02 0.52 5.53
C LYS A 94 4.71 1.40 4.50
N THR A 95 6.04 1.35 4.41
CA THR A 95 6.81 2.12 3.42
C THR A 95 6.46 1.71 1.99
N MET A 96 6.31 0.39 1.74
CA MET A 96 5.86 -0.12 0.45
C MET A 96 4.45 0.37 0.11
N ILE A 97 3.49 0.25 1.04
CA ILE A 97 2.10 0.70 0.83
C ILE A 97 2.06 2.18 0.46
N ARG A 98 2.76 3.03 1.22
CA ARG A 98 2.83 4.48 0.95
C ARG A 98 3.46 4.79 -0.41
N ALA A 99 4.41 3.96 -0.87
CA ALA A 99 5.01 4.12 -2.19
C ALA A 99 4.07 3.71 -3.33
N CYS A 100 3.22 2.69 -3.12
CA CYS A 100 2.23 2.23 -4.09
C CYS A 100 0.96 3.10 -4.14
N ARG A 101 0.60 3.76 -3.04
CA ARG A 101 -0.64 4.55 -2.89
C ARG A 101 -0.95 5.54 -4.02
N PRO A 102 0.03 6.28 -4.60
CA PRO A 102 -0.25 7.18 -5.72
C PRO A 102 -0.71 6.49 -7.01
N TYR A 103 -0.53 5.17 -7.12
CA TYR A 103 -0.84 4.36 -8.29
C TYR A 103 -2.09 3.50 -8.09
N PHE A 104 -2.86 3.74 -7.02
CA PHE A 104 -4.12 3.04 -6.81
C PHE A 104 -5.18 3.49 -7.83
N PRO A 105 -6.10 2.60 -8.23
CA PRO A 105 -7.18 2.95 -9.13
C PRO A 105 -8.09 4.02 -8.51
N LEU A 106 -8.79 4.79 -9.35
CA LEU A 106 -9.69 5.85 -8.88
C LEU A 106 -10.85 5.31 -8.03
N SER A 107 -11.25 4.05 -8.22
CA SER A 107 -12.26 3.38 -7.38
C SER A 107 -11.76 3.08 -5.96
N ALA A 108 -10.44 3.08 -5.72
CA ALA A 108 -9.86 2.63 -4.47
C ALA A 108 -10.38 3.41 -3.26
N THR A 109 -10.55 4.72 -3.37
CA THR A 109 -11.05 5.55 -2.27
C THR A 109 -12.41 5.06 -1.78
N ALA A 110 -13.36 4.84 -2.70
CA ALA A 110 -14.71 4.38 -2.36
C ALA A 110 -14.66 2.99 -1.70
N GLU A 111 -13.93 2.05 -2.31
CA GLU A 111 -13.82 0.68 -1.79
C GLU A 111 -13.13 0.60 -0.41
N ILE A 112 -12.09 1.42 -0.19
CA ILE A 112 -11.40 1.53 1.11
C ILE A 112 -12.36 2.06 2.17
N LEU A 113 -13.13 3.12 1.85
CA LEU A 113 -14.10 3.68 2.79
C LEU A 113 -15.21 2.68 3.12
N GLU A 114 -15.73 1.95 2.14
CA GLU A 114 -16.70 0.88 2.37
C GLU A 114 -16.15 -0.21 3.30
N THR A 115 -14.86 -0.54 3.18
CA THR A 115 -14.20 -1.54 4.04
C THR A 115 -13.99 -1.02 5.46
N VAL A 116 -13.66 0.26 5.61
CA VAL A 116 -13.26 0.84 6.90
C VAL A 116 -14.44 1.37 7.71
N ARG A 117 -15.49 1.92 7.07
CA ARG A 117 -16.66 2.49 7.77
C ARG A 117 -17.28 1.56 8.83
N PRO A 118 -17.47 0.25 8.59
CA PRO A 118 -17.99 -0.66 9.61
C PRO A 118 -17.11 -0.78 10.86
N MET A 119 -15.82 -0.49 10.74
CA MET A 119 -14.84 -0.55 11.84
C MET A 119 -14.76 0.77 12.64
N MET A 120 -15.43 1.84 12.19
CA MET A 120 -15.38 3.19 12.78
C MET A 120 -16.35 3.36 13.95
N CYS A 121 -16.40 2.40 14.87
CA CYS A 121 -17.12 2.53 16.13
C CYS A 121 -16.19 3.16 17.20
N PRO A 122 -16.44 4.39 17.69
CA PRO A 122 -15.49 5.10 18.58
C PRO A 122 -15.17 4.40 19.90
N PHE A 123 -16.03 3.48 20.33
CA PHE A 123 -15.89 2.72 21.57
C PHE A 123 -15.25 1.34 21.38
N ASP A 124 -14.91 0.96 20.14
CA ASP A 124 -14.33 -0.33 19.79
C ASP A 124 -12.82 -0.18 19.50
N MET A 125 -12.02 -1.19 19.89
CA MET A 125 -10.61 -1.31 19.53
C MET A 125 -10.39 -1.37 18.01
N MET A 126 -11.42 -1.76 17.26
CA MET A 126 -11.44 -1.73 15.80
C MET A 126 -11.26 -0.32 15.22
N MET A 127 -11.60 0.74 15.97
CA MET A 127 -11.37 2.12 15.54
C MET A 127 -9.88 2.42 15.31
N GLN A 128 -8.99 1.93 16.17
CA GLN A 128 -7.55 2.15 15.97
C GLN A 128 -7.05 1.50 14.67
N ARG A 129 -7.59 0.33 14.33
CA ARG A 129 -7.30 -0.37 13.09
C ARG A 129 -7.88 0.36 11.87
N ALA A 130 -9.10 0.89 11.99
CA ALA A 130 -9.72 1.76 10.98
C ALA A 130 -8.83 2.97 10.65
N MET A 131 -8.37 3.70 11.69
CA MET A 131 -7.50 4.86 11.51
C MET A 131 -6.15 4.50 10.86
N MET A 132 -5.59 3.34 11.20
CA MET A 132 -4.36 2.85 10.55
C MET A 132 -4.59 2.58 9.06
N TYR A 133 -5.71 1.98 8.67
CA TYR A 133 -6.02 1.75 7.26
C TYR A 133 -6.22 3.05 6.49
N LEU A 134 -6.91 4.03 7.07
CA LEU A 134 -7.07 5.34 6.44
C LEU A 134 -5.71 6.03 6.24
N GLU A 135 -4.82 6.00 7.25
CA GLU A 135 -3.48 6.59 7.12
C GLU A 135 -2.66 5.94 6.00
N LEU A 136 -2.72 4.62 5.90
CA LEU A 136 -1.89 3.86 4.97
C LEU A 136 -2.44 3.84 3.54
N PHE A 137 -3.73 3.61 3.37
CA PHE A 137 -4.32 3.27 2.08
C PHE A 137 -5.06 4.41 1.41
N LEU A 138 -5.63 5.36 2.17
CA LEU A 138 -6.50 6.40 1.61
C LEU A 138 -5.74 7.34 0.65
N PRO A 139 -6.07 7.38 -0.65
CA PRO A 139 -5.38 8.25 -1.60
C PRO A 139 -5.67 9.73 -1.34
N THR A 140 -4.63 10.53 -1.13
CA THR A 140 -4.75 11.98 -0.87
C THR A 140 -4.12 12.86 -1.95
N HIS A 141 -3.55 12.28 -3.00
CA HIS A 141 -2.82 12.99 -4.06
C HIS A 141 -3.61 13.10 -5.39
N LEU A 142 -4.92 12.88 -5.37
CA LEU A 142 -5.73 12.98 -6.59
C LEU A 142 -5.78 14.43 -7.10
N PRO A 143 -5.77 14.65 -8.43
CA PRO A 143 -5.91 15.98 -8.99
C PRO A 143 -7.29 16.58 -8.69
N PRO A 144 -7.44 17.91 -8.65
CA PRO A 144 -8.72 18.57 -8.34
C PRO A 144 -9.88 18.14 -9.25
N CYS A 145 -9.59 17.82 -10.53
CA CYS A 145 -10.59 17.34 -11.48
C CYS A 145 -11.27 16.02 -11.04
N GLN A 146 -10.62 15.24 -10.18
CA GLN A 146 -11.09 13.95 -9.68
C GLN A 146 -11.44 14.01 -8.19
N ALA A 147 -11.61 15.21 -7.62
CA ALA A 147 -11.90 15.40 -6.19
C ALA A 147 -13.13 14.62 -5.71
N HIS A 148 -14.15 14.46 -6.57
CA HIS A 148 -15.39 13.71 -6.32
C HIS A 148 -15.16 12.21 -6.09
N GLN A 149 -14.03 11.66 -6.52
CA GLN A 149 -13.60 10.28 -6.26
C GLN A 149 -12.51 10.17 -5.17
N GLY A 150 -12.11 11.31 -4.61
CA GLY A 150 -11.06 11.42 -3.60
C GLY A 150 -11.59 11.96 -2.28
N TYR A 151 -11.05 13.10 -1.86
CA TYR A 151 -11.33 13.68 -0.54
C TYR A 151 -12.80 14.06 -0.32
N GLN A 152 -13.56 14.40 -1.36
CA GLN A 152 -14.97 14.77 -1.21
C GLN A 152 -15.85 13.62 -0.68
N LEU A 153 -15.36 12.37 -0.73
CA LEU A 153 -16.10 11.20 -0.24
C LEU A 153 -16.03 11.02 1.28
N TRP A 154 -15.08 11.67 1.96
CA TRP A 154 -14.79 11.38 3.37
C TRP A 154 -14.40 12.60 4.20
N LEU A 155 -13.99 13.72 3.59
CA LEU A 155 -13.46 14.87 4.32
C LEU A 155 -14.50 15.44 5.30
N ASP A 156 -15.73 15.67 4.83
CA ASP A 156 -16.81 16.21 5.65
C ASP A 156 -17.30 15.19 6.69
N GLU A 157 -17.27 13.89 6.36
CA GLU A 157 -17.66 12.80 7.27
C GLU A 157 -16.67 12.65 8.44
N LEU A 158 -15.37 12.86 8.20
CA LEU A 158 -14.32 12.64 9.20
C LEU A 158 -13.91 13.89 9.98
N LEU A 159 -14.11 15.09 9.40
CA LEU A 159 -13.67 16.35 10.00
C LEU A 159 -14.80 17.36 10.26
N GLY A 160 -16.02 17.07 9.80
CA GLY A 160 -17.23 17.87 10.09
C GLY A 160 -17.82 17.54 11.45
#